data_AF-A0A9W5QPF3-F1
#
_entry.id   AF-A0A9W5QPF3-F1
#
_cell.length_a   1.000
_cell.length_b   1.000
_cell.length_c   1.000
_cell.angle_alpha   90.00
_cell.angle_beta   90.00
_cell.angle_gamma   90.00
#
_symmetry.space_group_name_H-M   'P 1'
#
loop_
_entity.id
_entity.type
_entity.pdbx_description
1 polymer ?
#
loop_
_entity_poly.entity_id
_entity_poly.type
_entity_poly.pdbx_seq_one_letter_code
_entity_poly.pdbx_strand_id
1 'polypeptide(L)'
;MKKEIKRARDSRAGKEVTDPMEEQVSELEMAQKTTDLEQEKGKLRKEELNKKQKDLTIYSNFAGVVQKLDKDAVQSSSQTLGGQGKSFLQVASKDPFQVQGTLTELQKSQIQKDQTFTVTAKANNKKKWTGKITEISEFPTSAEATQAVSEGNQNMSQYTYKASLGSQDGLSPGYHVSLQVNLENKTMIAVPSKSIVEKDDDGFVYIEEKGKLRKQNVKKGATDGDWTEITEGVTVGQKVVKNPSDNLYNGMEVKEK
;
A
#
# COMPACT_ATOMS: atom_id res chain seq x y z
N MET A 1 -39.67 58.11 4.35
CA MET A 1 -39.13 58.53 5.66
C MET A 1 -37.74 59.15 5.62
N LYS A 2 -36.61 58.44 5.41
CA LYS A 2 -35.26 59.09 5.43
C LYS A 2 -35.09 60.28 4.47
N LYS A 3 -35.65 60.19 3.26
CA LYS A 3 -35.69 61.29 2.27
C LYS A 3 -36.60 62.45 2.70
N GLU A 4 -37.61 62.19 3.52
CA GLU A 4 -38.57 63.18 4.01
C GLU A 4 -38.04 63.92 5.25
N ILE A 5 -37.34 63.23 6.15
CA ILE A 5 -36.61 63.84 7.27
C ILE A 5 -35.54 64.81 6.74
N LYS A 6 -34.81 64.40 5.68
CA LYS A 6 -33.83 65.25 5.02
C LYS A 6 -34.47 66.52 4.42
N ARG A 7 -35.62 66.38 3.76
CA ARG A 7 -36.40 67.52 3.23
C ARG A 7 -36.95 68.44 4.33
N ALA A 8 -37.41 67.89 5.46
CA ALA A 8 -37.91 68.67 6.60
C ALA A 8 -36.80 69.46 7.32
N ARG A 9 -35.60 68.89 7.38
CA ARG A 9 -34.39 69.56 7.91
C ARG A 9 -33.91 70.67 6.98
N ASP A 10 -33.95 70.44 5.67
CA ASP A 10 -33.61 71.43 4.64
C ASP A 10 -34.64 72.59 4.59
N SER A 11 -35.89 72.38 5.05
CA SER A 11 -36.96 73.39 5.09
C SER A 11 -37.09 74.16 6.42
N ARG A 12 -36.12 74.06 7.35
CA ARG A 12 -36.18 74.65 8.71
C ARG A 12 -37.39 74.22 9.55
N ALA A 13 -37.92 73.01 9.36
CA ALA A 13 -38.88 72.47 10.32
C ALA A 13 -38.20 72.35 11.71
N GLY A 14 -38.91 72.73 12.78
CA GLY A 14 -38.38 72.69 14.14
C GLY A 14 -38.05 71.27 14.61
N LYS A 15 -37.14 71.16 15.59
CA LYS A 15 -36.73 69.88 16.19
C LYS A 15 -37.91 69.00 16.62
N GLU A 16 -39.02 69.62 17.04
CA GLU A 16 -40.27 68.95 17.41
C GLU A 16 -40.86 68.03 16.33
N VAL A 17 -40.55 68.26 15.04
CA VAL A 17 -41.05 67.44 13.92
C VAL A 17 -40.01 66.42 13.45
N THR A 18 -38.72 66.76 13.52
CA THR A 18 -37.64 65.88 13.03
C THR A 18 -37.27 64.77 14.01
N ASP A 19 -37.25 65.07 15.30
CA ASP A 19 -36.84 64.14 16.36
C ASP A 19 -37.76 62.89 16.45
N PRO A 20 -39.10 63.00 16.47
CA PRO A 20 -39.98 61.81 16.49
C PRO A 20 -39.91 60.99 15.19
N MET A 21 -39.61 61.62 14.05
CA MET A 21 -39.42 60.89 12.79
C MET A 21 -38.08 60.14 12.75
N GLU A 22 -37.02 60.69 13.35
CA GLU A 22 -35.73 60.00 13.50
C GLU A 22 -35.85 58.81 14.46
N GLU A 23 -36.61 58.95 15.55
CA GLU A 23 -36.92 57.86 16.49
C GLU A 23 -37.69 56.72 15.81
N GLN A 24 -38.75 57.04 15.03
CA GLN A 24 -39.48 56.04 14.25
C GLN A 24 -38.60 55.33 13.21
N VAL A 25 -37.67 56.04 12.56
CA VAL A 25 -36.73 55.41 11.62
C VAL A 25 -35.77 54.47 12.35
N SER A 26 -35.27 54.86 13.53
CA SER A 26 -34.43 54.01 14.37
C SER A 26 -35.16 52.74 14.84
N GLU A 27 -36.41 52.87 15.28
CA GLU A 27 -37.26 51.74 15.66
C GLU A 27 -37.50 50.79 14.48
N LEU A 28 -37.82 51.33 13.29
CA LEU A 28 -38.03 50.52 12.09
C LEU A 28 -36.75 49.83 11.62
N GLU A 29 -35.59 50.48 11.76
CA GLU A 29 -34.29 49.86 11.47
C GLU A 29 -33.97 48.73 12.46
N MET A 30 -34.25 48.93 13.75
CA MET A 30 -34.12 47.89 14.77
C MET A 30 -35.07 46.72 14.49
N ALA A 31 -36.31 46.99 14.10
CA ALA A 31 -37.30 45.98 13.73
C ALA A 31 -36.88 45.20 12.47
N GLN A 32 -36.38 45.90 11.43
CA GLN A 32 -35.81 45.27 10.23
C GLN A 32 -34.63 44.37 10.58
N LYS A 33 -33.67 44.88 11.36
CA LYS A 33 -32.49 44.12 11.76
C LYS A 33 -32.84 42.89 12.62
N THR A 34 -33.85 43.00 13.48
CA THR A 34 -34.35 41.88 14.28
C THR A 34 -35.01 40.83 13.38
N THR A 35 -35.82 41.27 12.41
CA THR A 35 -36.47 40.38 11.44
C THR A 35 -35.43 39.68 10.56
N ASP A 36 -34.38 40.39 10.12
CA ASP A 36 -33.28 39.82 9.35
C ASP A 36 -32.52 38.75 10.16
N LEU A 37 -32.24 39.01 11.44
CA LEU A 37 -31.62 38.03 12.34
C LEU A 37 -32.50 36.80 12.58
N GLU A 38 -33.82 36.97 12.70
CA GLU A 38 -34.75 35.84 12.79
C GLU A 38 -34.79 35.02 11.50
N GLN A 39 -34.80 35.68 10.35
CA GLN A 39 -34.71 35.00 9.05
C GLN A 39 -33.40 34.21 8.92
N GLU A 40 -32.27 34.79 9.34
CA GLU A 40 -30.96 34.13 9.32
C GLU A 40 -30.94 32.92 10.25
N LYS A 41 -31.42 33.06 11.49
CA LYS A 41 -31.59 31.92 12.43
C LYS A 41 -32.48 30.82 11.84
N GLY A 42 -33.59 31.20 11.20
CA GLY A 42 -34.48 30.26 10.51
C GLY A 42 -33.79 29.50 9.38
N LYS A 43 -32.98 30.19 8.57
CA LYS A 43 -32.17 29.58 7.50
C LYS A 43 -31.14 28.60 8.05
N LEU A 44 -30.39 28.99 9.08
CA LEU A 44 -29.39 28.12 9.72
C LEU A 44 -30.03 26.85 10.28
N ARG A 45 -31.18 26.98 10.96
CA ARG A 45 -31.91 25.82 11.48
C ARG A 45 -32.39 24.89 10.37
N LYS A 46 -32.84 25.46 9.25
CA LYS A 46 -33.23 24.68 8.06
C LYS A 46 -32.03 23.94 7.46
N GLU A 47 -30.87 24.60 7.37
CA GLU A 47 -29.64 23.96 6.90
C GLU A 47 -29.16 22.84 7.82
N GLU A 48 -29.22 23.03 9.15
CA GLU A 48 -28.91 21.98 10.12
C GLU A 48 -29.85 20.77 9.99
N LEU A 49 -31.16 21.01 9.88
CA LEU A 49 -32.13 19.93 9.67
C LEU A 49 -31.89 19.21 8.34
N ASN A 50 -31.56 19.94 7.29
CA ASN A 50 -31.20 19.35 5.99
C ASN A 50 -29.91 18.51 6.07
N LYS A 51 -28.90 18.94 6.83
CA LYS A 51 -27.68 18.15 7.09
C LYS A 51 -28.03 16.86 7.83
N LYS A 52 -28.75 16.97 8.95
CA LYS A 52 -29.21 15.81 9.72
C LYS A 52 -30.03 14.83 8.88
N GLN A 53 -30.89 15.33 8.00
CA GLN A 53 -31.69 14.48 7.11
C GLN A 53 -30.83 13.74 6.07
N LYS A 54 -29.77 14.38 5.54
CA LYS A 54 -28.81 13.72 4.66
C LYS A 54 -28.03 12.64 5.41
N ASP A 55 -27.66 12.88 6.66
CA ASP A 55 -26.94 11.93 7.50
C ASP A 55 -27.79 10.67 7.85
N LEU A 56 -29.12 10.75 7.74
CA LEU A 56 -30.00 9.58 7.88
C LEU A 56 -29.88 8.59 6.71
N THR A 57 -29.34 9.03 5.57
CA THR A 57 -29.14 8.16 4.40
C THR A 57 -27.66 7.86 4.23
N ILE A 58 -27.28 6.64 4.58
CA ILE A 58 -25.90 6.18 4.48
C ILE A 58 -25.70 5.51 3.11
N TYR A 59 -24.73 6.00 2.36
CA TYR A 59 -24.28 5.38 1.11
C TYR A 59 -23.00 4.60 1.34
N SER A 60 -22.79 3.55 0.55
CA SER A 60 -21.49 2.90 0.52
C SER A 60 -20.46 3.83 -0.11
N ASN A 61 -19.26 3.87 0.48
CA ASN A 61 -18.11 4.61 -0.04
C ASN A 61 -17.36 3.87 -1.16
N PHE A 62 -17.76 2.64 -1.50
CA PHE A 62 -17.15 1.85 -2.58
C PHE A 62 -18.19 1.00 -3.31
N ALA A 63 -17.89 0.62 -4.55
CA ALA A 63 -18.71 -0.34 -5.29
C ALA A 63 -18.48 -1.75 -4.75
N GLY A 64 -19.55 -2.51 -4.50
CA GLY A 64 -19.44 -3.86 -3.94
C GLY A 64 -20.76 -4.62 -3.92
N VAL A 65 -20.72 -5.78 -3.28
CA VAL A 65 -21.86 -6.68 -3.08
C VAL A 65 -22.24 -6.70 -1.61
N VAL A 66 -23.54 -6.58 -1.32
CA VAL A 66 -24.06 -6.73 0.04
C VAL A 66 -23.96 -8.21 0.45
N GLN A 67 -23.08 -8.51 1.40
CA GLN A 67 -22.92 -9.87 1.96
C GLN A 67 -23.95 -10.15 3.05
N LYS A 68 -24.25 -9.15 3.87
CA LYS A 68 -25.18 -9.28 4.99
C LYS A 68 -26.01 -8.02 5.13
N LEU A 69 -27.32 -8.21 5.25
CA LEU A 69 -28.27 -7.17 5.62
C LEU A 69 -29.11 -7.71 6.78
N ASP A 70 -28.92 -7.13 7.96
CA ASP A 70 -29.69 -7.43 9.16
C ASP A 70 -30.65 -6.26 9.40
N LYS A 71 -31.89 -6.42 8.93
CA LYS A 71 -32.94 -5.39 9.05
C LYS A 71 -33.41 -5.19 10.51
N ASP A 72 -33.19 -6.18 11.36
CA ASP A 72 -33.63 -6.20 12.76
C ASP A 72 -32.50 -5.81 13.73
N ALA A 73 -31.30 -5.52 13.22
CA ALA A 73 -30.18 -5.04 14.02
C ALA A 73 -30.51 -3.76 14.82
N VAL A 74 -31.48 -2.97 14.34
CA VAL A 74 -31.99 -1.76 15.02
C VAL A 74 -32.78 -2.10 16.29
N GLN A 75 -33.43 -3.27 16.36
CA GLN A 75 -34.23 -3.67 17.53
C GLN A 75 -33.44 -4.40 18.61
N SER A 76 -32.20 -4.82 18.30
CA SER A 76 -31.32 -5.50 19.25
C SER A 76 -30.30 -4.56 19.91
N SER A 77 -30.51 -3.23 19.85
CA SER A 77 -29.82 -2.29 20.73
C SER A 77 -30.33 -2.46 22.17
N SER A 78 -30.11 -3.63 22.75
CA SER A 78 -30.05 -3.76 24.19
C SER A 78 -29.00 -2.75 24.63
N GLN A 79 -29.49 -1.74 25.35
CA GLN A 79 -28.73 -0.64 25.93
C GLN A 79 -27.80 -1.16 27.04
N THR A 80 -26.95 -2.13 26.74
CA THR A 80 -25.83 -2.45 27.62
C THR A 80 -24.80 -1.34 27.41
N LEU A 81 -24.61 -0.55 28.46
CA LEU A 81 -23.57 0.48 28.56
C LEU A 81 -22.24 -0.13 28.08
N GLY A 82 -21.79 0.24 26.87
CA GLY A 82 -20.51 -0.19 26.29
C GLY A 82 -20.60 -1.16 25.10
N GLY A 83 -21.78 -1.63 24.70
CA GLY A 83 -21.93 -2.51 23.53
C GLY A 83 -21.84 -1.74 22.21
N GLN A 84 -20.77 -1.98 21.43
CA GLN A 84 -20.68 -1.49 20.05
C GLN A 84 -21.92 -1.94 19.26
N GLY A 85 -22.59 -0.98 18.61
CA GLY A 85 -23.81 -1.25 17.83
C GLY A 85 -23.61 -2.41 16.86
N LYS A 86 -24.59 -3.33 16.80
CA LYS A 86 -24.57 -4.49 15.91
C LYS A 86 -24.55 -4.00 14.45
N SER A 87 -23.59 -4.46 13.66
CA SER A 87 -23.51 -4.14 12.22
C SER A 87 -24.77 -4.60 11.48
N PHE A 88 -25.49 -3.66 10.84
CA PHE A 88 -26.72 -3.94 10.10
C PHE A 88 -26.49 -4.20 8.60
N LEU A 89 -25.37 -3.72 8.04
CA LEU A 89 -25.01 -3.89 6.63
C LEU A 89 -23.53 -4.22 6.50
N GLN A 90 -23.21 -5.27 5.74
CA GLN A 90 -21.84 -5.61 5.35
C GLN A 90 -21.75 -5.63 3.83
N VAL A 91 -20.90 -4.77 3.26
CA VAL A 91 -20.62 -4.70 1.83
C VAL A 91 -19.19 -5.18 1.59
N ALA A 92 -18.99 -6.03 0.59
CA ALA A 92 -17.66 -6.48 0.17
C ALA A 92 -17.40 -6.11 -1.28
N SER A 93 -16.21 -5.59 -1.57
CA SER A 93 -15.74 -5.38 -2.94
C SER A 93 -14.87 -6.55 -3.39
N LYS A 94 -14.87 -6.81 -4.70
CA LYS A 94 -13.90 -7.69 -5.36
C LYS A 94 -12.75 -6.91 -6.02
N ASP A 95 -12.77 -5.58 -5.96
CA ASP A 95 -11.83 -4.70 -6.66
C ASP A 95 -11.40 -3.51 -5.76
N PRO A 96 -10.08 -3.28 -5.53
CA PRO A 96 -8.96 -4.14 -5.93
C PRO A 96 -8.91 -5.41 -5.08
N PHE A 97 -8.68 -6.56 -5.72
CA PHE A 97 -8.49 -7.80 -5.01
C PHE A 97 -7.15 -7.77 -4.25
N GLN A 98 -7.21 -8.12 -2.97
CA GLN A 98 -6.05 -8.06 -2.08
C GLN A 98 -5.68 -9.44 -1.58
N VAL A 99 -4.38 -9.69 -1.55
CA VAL A 99 -3.76 -10.79 -0.80
C VAL A 99 -3.15 -10.19 0.45
N GLN A 100 -3.43 -10.82 1.59
CA GLN A 100 -2.87 -10.45 2.88
C GLN A 100 -2.13 -11.66 3.44
N GLY A 101 -1.01 -11.41 4.09
CA GLY A 101 -0.22 -12.47 4.71
C GLY A 101 0.79 -11.91 5.70
N THR A 102 1.58 -12.81 6.27
CA THR A 102 2.69 -12.47 7.16
C THR A 102 4.03 -12.84 6.53
N LEU A 103 5.07 -12.13 6.94
CA LEU A 103 6.45 -12.34 6.56
C LEU A 103 7.35 -12.24 7.79
N THR A 104 8.46 -12.97 7.80
CA THR A 104 9.46 -12.88 8.87
C THR A 104 10.32 -11.63 8.71
N GLU A 105 11.00 -11.22 9.77
CA GLU A 105 11.97 -10.11 9.73
C GLU A 105 13.01 -10.26 8.61
N LEU A 106 13.53 -11.47 8.40
CA LEU A 106 14.49 -11.75 7.33
C LEU A 106 13.87 -11.52 5.93
N GLN A 107 12.63 -11.95 5.73
CA GLN A 107 11.91 -11.74 4.47
C GLN A 107 11.56 -10.27 4.25
N LYS A 108 11.25 -9.53 5.32
CA LYS A 108 10.97 -8.08 5.27
C LYS A 108 12.15 -7.32 4.68
N SER A 109 13.36 -7.70 5.06
CA SER A 109 14.60 -7.08 4.57
C SER A 109 14.82 -7.28 3.06
N GLN A 110 14.22 -8.32 2.48
CA GLN A 110 14.41 -8.71 1.08
C GLN A 110 13.31 -8.22 0.14
N ILE A 111 12.13 -7.88 0.67
CA ILE A 111 10.97 -7.48 -0.14
C ILE A 111 10.78 -5.98 -0.05
N GLN A 112 10.48 -5.35 -1.18
CA GLN A 112 10.24 -3.92 -1.27
C GLN A 112 8.80 -3.61 -1.70
N LYS A 113 8.35 -2.40 -1.36
CA LYS A 113 7.11 -1.84 -1.88
C LYS A 113 7.18 -1.77 -3.41
N ASP A 114 6.05 -1.98 -4.07
CA ASP A 114 5.90 -1.98 -5.54
C ASP A 114 6.61 -3.14 -6.27
N GLN A 115 7.27 -4.04 -5.53
CA GLN A 115 7.86 -5.24 -6.09
C GLN A 115 6.79 -6.18 -6.66
N THR A 116 7.09 -6.73 -7.84
CA THR A 116 6.18 -7.66 -8.52
C THR A 116 6.33 -9.06 -7.94
N PHE A 117 5.22 -9.77 -7.80
CA PHE A 117 5.20 -11.16 -7.33
C PHE A 117 4.35 -12.03 -8.23
N THR A 118 4.52 -13.34 -8.08
CA THR A 118 3.65 -14.37 -8.65
C THR A 118 2.91 -15.11 -7.55
N VAL A 119 1.59 -15.24 -7.67
CA VAL A 119 0.71 -15.97 -6.75
C VAL A 119 0.23 -17.26 -7.39
N THR A 120 0.18 -18.32 -6.59
CA THR A 120 -0.39 -19.62 -6.95
C THR A 120 -1.36 -20.05 -5.83
N ALA A 121 -2.54 -20.59 -6.18
CA ALA A 121 -3.50 -21.05 -5.19
C ALA A 121 -3.18 -22.48 -4.75
N LYS A 122 -3.31 -22.79 -3.46
CA LYS A 122 -3.14 -24.18 -2.97
C LYS A 122 -4.14 -25.13 -3.62
N ALA A 123 -5.36 -24.66 -3.88
CA ALA A 123 -6.42 -25.43 -4.53
C ALA A 123 -6.17 -25.67 -6.04
N ASN A 124 -5.36 -24.83 -6.69
CA ASN A 124 -5.04 -24.97 -8.11
C ASN A 124 -3.64 -24.42 -8.42
N ASN A 125 -2.67 -25.33 -8.53
CA ASN A 125 -1.27 -25.00 -8.78
C ASN A 125 -0.93 -24.73 -10.26
N LYS A 126 -1.88 -24.91 -11.18
CA LYS A 126 -1.64 -24.73 -12.63
C LYS A 126 -1.78 -23.28 -13.08
N LYS A 127 -2.60 -22.50 -12.37
CA LYS A 127 -2.85 -21.10 -12.73
C LYS A 127 -2.02 -20.18 -11.83
N LYS A 128 -1.43 -19.16 -12.45
CA LYS A 128 -0.58 -18.17 -11.79
C LYS A 128 -1.14 -16.78 -12.04
N TRP A 129 -1.11 -15.95 -11.01
CA TRP A 129 -1.52 -14.56 -11.08
C TRP A 129 -0.36 -13.67 -10.70
N THR A 130 -0.27 -12.50 -11.31
CA THR A 130 0.76 -11.52 -11.01
C THR A 130 0.16 -10.34 -10.26
N GLY A 131 0.94 -9.74 -9.38
CA GLY A 131 0.52 -8.59 -8.60
C GLY A 131 1.71 -7.79 -8.07
N LYS A 132 1.40 -6.75 -7.29
CA LYS A 132 2.40 -5.88 -6.68
C LYS A 132 2.17 -5.74 -5.18
N ILE A 133 3.26 -5.74 -4.41
CA ILE A 133 3.22 -5.44 -2.98
C ILE A 133 2.84 -3.97 -2.81
N THR A 134 1.72 -3.71 -2.15
CA THR A 134 1.23 -2.34 -1.95
C THR A 134 1.66 -1.76 -0.61
N GLU A 135 1.80 -2.62 0.40
CA GLU A 135 2.06 -2.22 1.77
C GLU A 135 2.79 -3.33 2.52
N ILE A 136 3.80 -2.95 3.31
CA ILE A 136 4.49 -3.83 4.26
C ILE A 136 4.44 -3.10 5.60
N SER A 137 3.98 -3.78 6.65
CA SER A 137 3.89 -3.18 7.98
C SER A 137 5.29 -2.84 8.51
N GLU A 138 5.44 -1.62 9.01
CA GLU A 138 6.68 -1.20 9.68
C GLU A 138 6.87 -1.88 11.03
N PHE A 139 5.76 -2.19 11.71
CA PHE A 139 5.73 -2.79 13.04
C PHE A 139 5.34 -4.27 12.98
N PRO A 140 5.89 -5.12 13.88
CA PRO A 140 5.52 -6.51 13.94
C PRO A 140 4.07 -6.68 14.43
N THR A 141 3.41 -7.75 14.00
CA THR A 141 2.11 -8.14 14.55
C THR A 141 2.25 -8.50 16.03
N SER A 142 1.39 -7.95 16.89
CA SER A 142 1.31 -8.39 18.28
C SER A 142 0.80 -9.84 18.33
N ALA A 143 1.23 -10.59 19.35
CA ALA A 143 0.91 -12.00 19.51
C ALA A 143 -0.61 -12.30 19.48
N GLU A 144 -1.45 -11.33 19.82
CA GLU A 144 -2.92 -11.45 19.82
C GLU A 144 -3.54 -11.57 18.41
N ALA A 145 -2.88 -11.05 17.37
CA ALA A 145 -3.32 -11.16 15.98
C ALA A 145 -2.90 -12.48 15.30
N THR A 146 -2.05 -13.27 15.95
CA THR A 146 -1.39 -14.45 15.35
C THR A 146 -2.26 -15.71 15.33
N GLN A 147 -3.43 -15.72 15.97
CA GLN A 147 -4.24 -16.95 16.08
C GLN A 147 -4.85 -17.42 14.75
N ALA A 148 -4.87 -16.58 13.71
CA ALA A 148 -5.47 -16.93 12.42
C ALA A 148 -4.44 -17.35 11.34
N VAL A 149 -3.14 -17.09 11.52
CA VAL A 149 -2.16 -17.18 10.43
C VAL A 149 -0.81 -17.71 10.92
N SER A 150 -0.65 -19.04 10.86
CA SER A 150 0.63 -19.78 10.79
C SER A 150 1.11 -20.51 12.06
N GLU A 151 1.22 -21.84 11.92
CA GLU A 151 2.00 -22.78 12.74
C GLU A 151 3.51 -22.65 12.43
N GLY A 152 4.12 -21.48 12.69
CA GLY A 152 5.52 -21.22 12.33
C GLY A 152 6.30 -20.47 13.40
N ASN A 153 7.30 -21.13 13.98
CA ASN A 153 8.38 -20.63 14.86
C ASN A 153 8.09 -19.35 15.67
N GLN A 154 7.71 -19.53 16.94
CA GLN A 154 7.38 -18.45 17.89
C GLN A 154 8.55 -17.51 18.29
N ASN A 155 9.73 -17.64 17.68
CA ASN A 155 10.93 -16.87 18.05
C ASN A 155 11.29 -15.73 17.10
N MET A 156 10.54 -15.50 16.02
CA MET A 156 10.82 -14.43 15.06
C MET A 156 9.65 -13.46 14.95
N SER A 157 9.97 -12.16 14.90
CA SER A 157 9.00 -11.11 14.63
C SER A 157 8.36 -11.31 13.26
N GLN A 158 7.03 -11.39 13.23
CA GLN A 158 6.23 -11.42 12.00
C GLN A 158 5.69 -10.04 11.68
N TYR A 159 5.64 -9.69 10.41
CA TYR A 159 5.07 -8.45 9.90
C TYR A 159 3.99 -8.79 8.88
N THR A 160 2.95 -7.97 8.79
CA THR A 160 1.92 -8.14 7.76
C THR A 160 2.27 -7.43 6.47
N TYR A 161 1.77 -7.94 5.36
CA TYR A 161 1.82 -7.27 4.07
C TYR A 161 0.46 -7.29 3.38
N LYS A 162 0.23 -6.30 2.52
CA LYS A 162 -0.88 -6.27 1.56
C LYS A 162 -0.34 -6.21 0.15
N ALA A 163 -1.02 -6.92 -0.74
CA ALA A 163 -0.63 -7.11 -2.11
C ALA A 163 -1.86 -6.98 -3.01
N SER A 164 -1.74 -6.24 -4.11
CA SER A 164 -2.79 -6.13 -5.11
C SER A 164 -2.54 -7.10 -6.26
N LEU A 165 -3.59 -7.80 -6.70
CA LEU A 165 -3.54 -8.68 -7.87
C LEU A 165 -4.05 -7.96 -9.13
N GLY A 166 -3.40 -8.21 -10.27
CA GLY A 166 -3.86 -7.68 -11.56
C GLY A 166 -5.05 -8.41 -12.16
N SER A 167 -5.32 -9.65 -11.74
CA SER A 167 -6.49 -10.44 -12.17
C SER A 167 -6.90 -11.43 -11.08
N GLN A 168 -8.19 -11.73 -11.02
CA GLN A 168 -8.83 -12.66 -10.08
C GLN A 168 -9.40 -13.91 -10.78
N ASP A 169 -9.14 -14.10 -12.07
CA ASP A 169 -9.80 -15.15 -12.84
C ASP A 169 -9.45 -16.55 -12.29
N GLY A 170 -10.43 -17.22 -11.68
CA GLY A 170 -10.28 -18.52 -11.01
C GLY A 170 -9.82 -18.46 -9.55
N LEU A 171 -9.77 -17.27 -8.93
CA LEU A 171 -9.58 -17.07 -7.48
C LEU A 171 -10.88 -16.69 -6.80
N SER A 172 -11.17 -17.33 -5.67
CA SER A 172 -12.29 -16.96 -4.81
C SER A 172 -11.79 -16.34 -3.50
N PRO A 173 -12.50 -15.34 -2.93
CA PRO A 173 -12.22 -14.86 -1.59
C PRO A 173 -12.15 -16.01 -0.57
N GLY A 174 -11.16 -15.96 0.33
CA GLY A 174 -10.91 -17.00 1.32
C GLY A 174 -9.98 -18.13 0.88
N TYR A 175 -9.51 -18.15 -0.38
CA TYR A 175 -8.52 -19.12 -0.81
C TYR A 175 -7.15 -18.86 -0.16
N HIS A 176 -6.49 -19.95 0.22
CA HIS A 176 -5.09 -19.91 0.64
C HIS A 176 -4.19 -19.89 -0.59
N VAL A 177 -3.31 -18.89 -0.65
CA VAL A 177 -2.39 -18.67 -1.76
C VAL A 177 -0.95 -18.69 -1.27
N SER A 178 -0.04 -19.09 -2.15
CA SER A 178 1.40 -18.98 -1.97
C SER A 178 1.92 -17.86 -2.87
N LEU A 179 2.68 -16.96 -2.27
CA LEU A 179 3.23 -15.79 -2.94
C LEU A 179 4.74 -16.01 -3.14
N GLN A 180 5.19 -15.86 -4.38
CA GLN A 180 6.59 -15.99 -4.77
C GLN A 180 7.07 -14.65 -5.29
N VAL A 181 8.04 -14.08 -4.59
CA VAL A 181 8.71 -12.84 -5.00
C VAL A 181 10.03 -13.24 -5.66
N ASN A 182 10.26 -12.74 -6.87
CA ASN A 182 11.59 -12.81 -7.48
C ASN A 182 12.36 -11.60 -6.97
N LEU A 183 13.44 -11.85 -6.23
CA LEU A 183 14.39 -10.82 -5.86
C LEU A 183 15.09 -10.35 -7.14
N GLU A 184 15.28 -9.04 -7.29
CA GLU A 184 15.98 -8.52 -8.47
C GLU A 184 17.38 -9.13 -8.53
N ASN A 185 17.62 -9.89 -9.61
CA ASN A 185 18.95 -10.39 -9.92
C ASN A 185 19.82 -9.19 -10.29
N LYS A 186 20.78 -8.83 -9.43
CA LYS A 186 21.89 -8.00 -9.90
C LYS A 186 22.54 -8.74 -11.07
N THR A 187 22.70 -8.07 -12.21
CA THR A 187 23.48 -8.63 -13.30
C THR A 187 24.93 -8.64 -12.85
N MET A 188 25.44 -9.84 -12.60
CA MET A 188 26.77 -10.08 -12.06
C MET A 188 27.54 -10.98 -13.04
N ILE A 189 28.85 -10.79 -13.16
CA ILE A 189 29.69 -11.72 -13.91
C ILE A 189 29.81 -12.96 -13.04
N ALA A 190 29.39 -14.12 -13.54
CA ALA A 190 29.48 -15.37 -12.82
C ALA A 190 30.14 -16.44 -13.67
N VAL A 191 30.87 -17.33 -13.01
CA VAL A 191 31.45 -18.55 -13.60
C VAL A 191 30.87 -19.77 -12.88
N PRO A 192 30.81 -20.95 -13.51
CA PRO A 192 30.42 -22.15 -12.79
C PRO A 192 31.37 -22.36 -11.62
N SER A 193 30.88 -22.60 -10.40
CA SER A 193 31.71 -22.65 -9.19
C SER A 193 32.84 -23.67 -9.30
N LYS A 194 32.58 -24.78 -10.01
CA LYS A 194 33.58 -25.83 -10.31
C LYS A 194 34.73 -25.38 -11.22
N SER A 195 34.68 -24.18 -11.78
CA SER A 195 35.74 -23.63 -12.64
C SER A 195 36.80 -22.88 -11.83
N ILE A 196 36.48 -22.54 -10.58
CA ILE A 196 37.35 -21.83 -9.66
C ILE A 196 38.24 -22.87 -8.96
N VAL A 197 39.55 -22.70 -9.09
CA VAL A 197 40.54 -23.47 -8.33
C VAL A 197 41.02 -22.59 -7.20
N GLU A 198 40.86 -23.10 -5.98
CA GLU A 198 41.37 -22.44 -4.78
C GLU A 198 42.77 -22.97 -4.48
N LYS A 199 43.72 -22.06 -4.28
CA LYS A 199 45.06 -22.40 -3.78
C LYS A 199 45.42 -21.41 -2.69
N ASP A 200 45.64 -21.94 -1.49
CA ASP A 200 45.82 -21.16 -0.27
C ASP A 200 44.56 -20.30 0.01
N ASP A 201 44.66 -18.97 -0.04
CA ASP A 201 43.54 -18.02 0.15
C ASP A 201 43.08 -17.34 -1.16
N ASP A 202 43.76 -17.59 -2.28
CA ASP A 202 43.47 -16.95 -3.57
C ASP A 202 42.77 -17.90 -4.54
N GLY A 203 41.66 -17.43 -5.12
CA GLY A 203 40.93 -18.12 -6.19
C GLY A 203 41.47 -17.75 -7.57
N PHE A 204 41.55 -18.72 -8.47
CA PHE A 204 41.87 -18.47 -9.87
C PHE A 204 41.03 -19.33 -10.81
N VAL A 205 40.93 -18.89 -12.06
CA VAL A 205 40.31 -19.63 -13.16
C VAL A 205 41.31 -19.78 -14.31
N TYR A 206 41.10 -20.79 -15.15
CA TYR A 206 41.78 -20.90 -16.43
C TYR A 206 40.91 -20.29 -17.53
N ILE A 207 41.40 -19.24 -18.17
CA ILE A 207 40.76 -18.61 -19.33
C ILE A 207 41.45 -19.08 -20.61
N GLU A 208 40.68 -19.23 -21.69
CA GLU A 208 41.25 -19.42 -23.02
C GLU A 208 41.60 -18.07 -23.65
N GLU A 209 42.87 -17.88 -23.97
CA GLU A 209 43.37 -16.71 -24.69
C GLU A 209 44.20 -17.19 -25.89
N LYS A 210 43.70 -16.92 -27.12
CA LYS A 210 44.38 -17.28 -28.38
C LYS A 210 44.77 -18.76 -28.48
N GLY A 211 43.87 -19.66 -28.07
CA GLY A 211 44.09 -21.11 -28.12
C GLY A 211 45.02 -21.66 -27.03
N LYS A 212 45.37 -20.85 -26.02
CA LYS A 212 46.15 -21.30 -24.86
C LYS A 212 45.42 -20.97 -23.55
N LEU A 213 45.63 -21.81 -22.55
CA LEU A 213 45.11 -21.58 -21.21
C LEU A 213 45.98 -20.57 -20.47
N ARG A 214 45.35 -19.55 -19.91
CA ARG A 214 45.99 -18.57 -19.04
C ARG A 214 45.40 -18.69 -17.63
N LYS A 215 46.27 -18.78 -16.64
CA LYS A 215 45.88 -18.68 -15.23
C LYS A 215 45.53 -17.23 -14.91
N GLN A 216 44.31 -16.98 -14.47
CA GLN A 216 43.80 -15.66 -14.13
C GLN A 216 43.27 -15.67 -12.70
N ASN A 217 43.91 -14.88 -11.83
CA ASN A 217 43.43 -14.70 -10.46
C ASN A 217 42.10 -13.94 -10.48
N VAL A 218 41.19 -14.33 -9.59
CA VAL A 218 39.85 -13.77 -9.48
C VAL A 218 39.48 -13.50 -8.02
N LYS A 219 38.64 -12.49 -7.80
CA LYS A 219 37.95 -12.31 -6.52
C LYS A 219 36.54 -12.84 -6.61
N LYS A 220 36.19 -13.77 -5.71
CA LYS A 220 34.85 -14.33 -5.60
C LYS A 220 33.90 -13.41 -4.84
N GLY A 221 32.66 -13.34 -5.30
CA GLY A 221 31.53 -12.69 -4.65
C GLY A 221 30.54 -13.72 -4.10
N ALA A 222 29.25 -13.42 -4.22
CA ALA A 222 28.18 -14.32 -3.81
C ALA A 222 28.13 -15.60 -4.67
N THR A 223 27.70 -16.72 -4.06
CA THR A 223 27.45 -17.97 -4.79
C THR A 223 25.95 -18.27 -4.76
N ASP A 224 25.39 -18.56 -5.95
CA ASP A 224 23.99 -18.91 -6.14
C ASP A 224 23.88 -20.19 -6.99
N GLY A 225 23.49 -21.29 -6.34
CA GLY A 225 23.44 -22.61 -6.96
C GLY A 225 24.81 -23.08 -7.48
N ASP A 226 24.89 -23.39 -8.77
CA ASP A 226 26.10 -23.86 -9.45
C ASP A 226 27.02 -22.72 -9.93
N TRP A 227 26.68 -21.47 -9.65
CA TRP A 227 27.35 -20.28 -10.16
C TRP A 227 27.95 -19.45 -9.02
N THR A 228 29.17 -18.96 -9.22
CA THR A 228 29.83 -18.04 -8.29
C THR A 228 30.11 -16.72 -9.01
N GLU A 229 29.69 -15.63 -8.40
CA GLU A 229 30.00 -14.27 -8.82
C GLU A 229 31.51 -14.03 -8.79
N ILE A 230 32.02 -13.37 -9.82
CA ILE A 230 33.38 -12.86 -9.87
C ILE A 230 33.33 -11.33 -9.89
N THR A 231 33.89 -10.71 -8.85
CA THR A 231 33.92 -9.25 -8.69
C THR A 231 35.10 -8.62 -9.40
N GLU A 232 36.22 -9.34 -9.55
CA GLU A 232 37.42 -8.90 -10.25
C GLU A 232 38.11 -10.07 -10.96
N GLY A 233 38.76 -9.80 -12.09
CA GLY A 233 39.69 -10.72 -12.74
C GLY A 233 39.17 -11.39 -14.02
N VAL A 234 37.87 -11.37 -14.28
CA VAL A 234 37.30 -11.82 -15.56
C VAL A 234 36.31 -10.80 -16.14
N THR A 235 36.12 -10.87 -17.45
CA THR A 235 35.21 -10.02 -18.22
C THR A 235 34.24 -10.87 -19.03
N VAL A 236 33.06 -10.29 -19.33
CA VAL A 236 32.04 -10.95 -20.14
C VAL A 236 32.61 -11.30 -21.52
N GLY A 237 32.40 -12.54 -21.97
CA GLY A 237 32.88 -13.05 -23.26
C GLY A 237 34.16 -13.87 -23.18
N GLN A 238 34.85 -13.90 -22.03
CA GLN A 238 35.97 -14.81 -21.84
C GLN A 238 35.50 -16.25 -21.62
N LYS A 239 36.08 -17.20 -22.36
CA LYS A 239 35.85 -18.63 -22.16
C LYS A 239 36.63 -19.12 -20.94
N VAL A 240 35.94 -19.74 -19.99
CA VAL A 240 36.53 -20.32 -18.77
C VAL A 240 36.48 -21.85 -18.85
N VAL A 241 37.51 -22.52 -18.34
CA VAL A 241 37.53 -23.98 -18.26
C VAL A 241 36.60 -24.46 -17.15
N LYS A 242 35.57 -25.21 -17.53
CA LYS A 242 34.67 -25.87 -16.58
C LYS A 242 35.36 -27.10 -15.99
N ASN A 243 35.47 -27.17 -14.66
CA ASN A 243 36.03 -28.31 -13.93
C ASN A 243 37.48 -28.66 -14.35
N PRO A 244 38.45 -27.76 -14.11
CA PRO A 244 39.84 -27.99 -14.47
C PRO A 244 40.43 -29.19 -13.70
N SER A 245 41.14 -30.08 -14.41
CA SER A 245 41.94 -31.14 -13.78
C SER A 245 43.27 -30.62 -13.24
N ASP A 246 43.85 -31.31 -12.27
CA ASP A 246 45.15 -30.94 -11.65
C ASP A 246 46.33 -30.84 -12.63
N ASN A 247 46.20 -31.47 -13.81
CA ASN A 247 47.23 -31.45 -14.86
C ASN A 247 47.26 -30.16 -15.68
N LEU A 248 46.26 -29.26 -15.53
CA LEU A 248 46.24 -27.98 -16.25
C LEU A 248 47.33 -27.06 -15.70
N TYR A 249 48.06 -26.40 -16.61
CA TYR A 249 49.05 -25.39 -16.26
C TYR A 249 48.97 -24.20 -17.22
N ASN A 250 49.49 -23.06 -16.77
CA ASN A 250 49.52 -21.83 -17.54
C ASN A 250 50.34 -22.01 -18.84
N GLY A 251 49.75 -21.67 -19.98
CA GLY A 251 50.35 -21.79 -21.32
C GLY A 251 50.01 -23.09 -22.05
N MET A 252 49.25 -24.01 -21.45
CA MET A 252 48.81 -25.26 -22.10
C MET A 252 47.94 -24.95 -23.34
N GLU A 253 48.19 -25.62 -24.46
CA GLU A 253 47.38 -25.48 -25.67
C GLU A 253 46.00 -26.11 -25.50
N VAL A 254 44.97 -25.38 -25.94
CA VAL A 254 43.59 -25.85 -25.92
C VAL A 254 43.32 -26.61 -27.20
N LYS A 255 43.03 -27.90 -27.08
CA LYS A 255 42.42 -28.66 -28.16
C LYS A 255 40.91 -28.45 -28.08
N GLU A 256 40.38 -27.58 -28.93
CA GLU A 256 38.92 -27.50 -29.11
C GLU A 256 38.40 -28.88 -29.52
N LYS A 257 37.26 -29.26 -28.96
CA LYS A 257 36.60 -30.53 -29.21
C LYS A 257 35.37 -30.32 -30.07
#